data_AF-A0A7S0RVK4-F1
#
_entry.id   AF-A0A7S0RVK4-F1
#
_cell.length_a   1.000
_cell.length_b   1.000
_cell.length_c   1.000
_cell.angle_alpha   90.00
_cell.angle_beta   90.00
_cell.angle_gamma   90.00
#
_symmetry.space_group_name_H-M   'P 1'
#
loop_
_entity.id
_entity.type
_entity.pdbx_description
1 polymer ?
#
loop_
_entity_poly.entity_id
_entity_poly.type
_entity_poly.pdbx_seq_one_letter_code
_entity_poly.pdbx_strand_id
1 'polypeptide(L)'
;MLHELLLALLGHPGDIFVLHIPTQPTDADKSAGGNLPPRGSIQLAPDLPIAEVSERHRLNEIASIGYDYYVLERFVEEEHDSAFTALGDPKDATNTPSLYRRALATGLQEVLHKYSTAVLRVEQEILRDPGAPSMPLSRVQYHLHDFLVLLPALHQLLREVLGGGLR
;
A
#
# COMPACT_ATOMS: atom_id res chain seq x y z
N MET A 1 -3.58 8.67 -16.94
CA MET A 1 -2.47 7.72 -16.68
C MET A 1 -1.66 8.13 -15.47
N LEU A 2 -0.91 9.25 -15.48
CA LEU A 2 -0.06 9.62 -14.34
C LEU A 2 -0.88 9.96 -13.08
N HIS A 3 -1.97 10.73 -13.20
CA HIS A 3 -2.83 11.00 -12.04
C HIS A 3 -3.47 9.73 -11.45
N GLU A 4 -3.85 8.78 -12.30
CA GLU A 4 -4.34 7.46 -11.84
C GLU A 4 -3.24 6.63 -11.17
N LEU A 5 -1.99 6.75 -11.60
CA LEU A 5 -0.86 6.14 -10.90
C LEU A 5 -0.70 6.75 -9.50
N LEU A 6 -0.81 8.07 -9.35
CA LEU A 6 -0.72 8.72 -8.03
C LEU A 6 -1.86 8.30 -7.10
N LEU A 7 -3.08 8.15 -7.62
CA LEU A 7 -4.22 7.59 -6.89
C LEU A 7 -3.96 6.14 -6.48
N ALA A 8 -3.46 5.31 -7.39
CA ALA A 8 -3.10 3.93 -7.10
C ALA A 8 -2.00 3.81 -6.03
N LEU A 9 -1.03 4.73 -6.02
CA LEU A 9 0.02 4.83 -5.02
C LEU A 9 -0.53 5.18 -3.62
N LEU A 10 -1.59 5.98 -3.55
CA LEU A 10 -2.32 6.27 -2.30
C LEU A 10 -3.33 5.18 -1.93
N GLY A 11 -3.26 4.00 -2.54
CA GLY A 11 -4.15 2.89 -2.20
C GLY A 11 -5.57 3.01 -2.76
N HIS A 12 -5.80 3.90 -3.72
CA HIS A 12 -7.08 4.03 -4.41
C HIS A 12 -7.00 3.35 -5.79
N PRO A 13 -7.40 2.07 -5.90
CA PRO A 13 -7.47 1.41 -7.21
C PRO A 13 -8.56 2.06 -8.07
N GLY A 14 -8.32 2.10 -9.37
CA GLY A 14 -9.22 2.68 -10.37
C GLY A 14 -9.47 1.72 -11.53
N ASP A 15 -9.95 2.25 -12.65
CA ASP A 15 -10.23 1.47 -13.85
C ASP A 15 -8.94 1.09 -14.60
N ILE A 16 -7.90 1.91 -14.48
CA ILE A 16 -6.60 1.70 -15.14
C ILE A 16 -5.67 0.85 -14.27
N PHE A 17 -5.67 1.07 -12.96
CA PHE A 17 -4.90 0.33 -11.97
C PHE A 17 -5.83 -0.49 -11.09
N VAL A 18 -5.94 -1.78 -11.41
CA VAL A 18 -6.89 -2.69 -10.78
C VAL A 18 -6.21 -3.45 -9.65
N LEU A 19 -6.92 -3.55 -8.53
CA LEU A 19 -6.51 -4.35 -7.39
C LEU A 19 -6.65 -5.85 -7.71
N HIS A 20 -5.53 -6.54 -7.85
CA HIS A 20 -5.50 -7.99 -8.05
C HIS A 20 -5.19 -8.70 -6.73
N ILE A 21 -6.22 -9.27 -6.10
CA ILE A 21 -6.08 -10.12 -4.91
C ILE A 21 -6.11 -11.57 -5.39
N PRO A 22 -4.98 -12.30 -5.36
CA PRO A 22 -4.97 -13.70 -5.79
C PRO A 22 -5.88 -14.52 -4.88
N THR A 23 -6.84 -15.24 -5.48
CA THR A 23 -7.76 -16.15 -4.79
C THR A 23 -7.13 -17.50 -4.45
N GLN A 24 -5.96 -17.81 -4.99
CA GLN A 24 -5.20 -19.02 -4.70
C GLN A 24 -3.82 -18.69 -4.11
N PRO A 25 -3.39 -19.35 -3.02
CA PRO A 25 -2.07 -19.16 -2.44
C PRO A 25 -0.99 -19.69 -3.38
N THR A 26 -0.15 -18.77 -3.87
CA THR A 26 1.05 -19.09 -4.65
C THR A 26 2.06 -19.87 -3.80
N ASP A 27 2.86 -20.74 -4.42
CA ASP A 27 3.81 -21.61 -3.71
C ASP A 27 4.88 -20.83 -2.92
N ALA A 28 5.13 -19.55 -3.27
CA ALA A 28 5.96 -18.63 -2.52
C ALA A 28 5.35 -18.19 -1.16
N ASP A 29 4.02 -18.09 -1.06
CA ASP A 29 3.33 -17.77 0.20
C ASP A 29 3.33 -18.96 1.16
N LYS A 30 3.41 -20.19 0.64
CA LYS A 30 3.53 -21.42 1.45
C LYS A 30 4.90 -21.55 2.12
N SER A 31 5.96 -21.02 1.51
CA SER A 31 7.31 -21.00 2.10
C SER A 31 7.53 -19.92 3.17
N ALA A 32 6.64 -18.94 3.30
CA ALA A 32 6.73 -17.85 4.27
C ALA A 32 6.09 -18.16 5.65
N GLY A 33 5.83 -19.44 5.95
CA GLY A 33 5.64 -19.90 7.33
C GLY A 33 4.31 -19.55 8.01
N GLY A 34 3.21 -19.34 7.29
CA GLY A 34 1.89 -19.22 7.92
C GLY A 34 0.72 -19.25 6.94
N ASN A 35 -0.46 -19.60 7.44
CA ASN A 35 -1.78 -19.52 6.77
C ASN A 35 -2.20 -18.06 6.44
N LEU A 36 -1.26 -17.19 6.07
CA LEU A 36 -1.56 -15.81 5.72
C LEU A 36 -2.12 -15.73 4.30
N PRO A 37 -3.12 -14.86 4.05
CA PRO A 37 -3.64 -14.64 2.72
C PRO A 37 -2.51 -14.23 1.76
N PRO A 38 -2.55 -14.71 0.50
CA PRO A 38 -1.50 -14.42 -0.47
C PRO A 38 -1.42 -12.92 -0.76
N ARG A 39 -0.20 -12.45 -1.04
CA ARG A 39 0.05 -11.02 -1.30
C ARG A 39 -0.68 -10.61 -2.58
N GLY A 40 -1.60 -9.65 -2.45
CA GLY A 40 -2.16 -8.97 -3.62
C GLY A 40 -1.16 -8.05 -4.30
N SER A 41 -1.60 -7.44 -5.39
CA SER A 41 -0.84 -6.43 -6.11
C SER A 41 -1.80 -5.52 -6.86
N ILE A 42 -1.49 -4.23 -6.94
CA ILE A 42 -2.16 -3.33 -7.88
C ILE A 42 -1.40 -3.41 -9.20
N GLN A 43 -2.12 -3.76 -10.27
CA GLN A 43 -1.54 -3.91 -11.61
C GLN A 43 -2.36 -3.13 -12.62
N LEU A 44 -1.69 -2.71 -13.69
CA LEU A 44 -2.35 -2.06 -14.79
C LEU A 44 -3.30 -3.05 -15.52
N ALA A 45 -4.49 -2.58 -15.89
CA ALA A 45 -5.48 -3.34 -16.63
C ALA A 45 -4.86 -4.00 -17.88
N PRO A 46 -5.08 -5.31 -18.11
CA PRO A 46 -4.46 -6.07 -19.20
C PRO A 46 -4.86 -5.56 -20.59
N ASP A 47 -6.05 -4.96 -20.69
CA ASP A 47 -6.68 -4.52 -21.94
C ASP A 47 -6.22 -3.13 -22.41
N LEU A 48 -5.37 -2.44 -21.64
CA LEU A 48 -4.88 -1.13 -22.02
C LEU A 48 -3.89 -1.24 -23.20
N PRO A 49 -4.07 -0.51 -24.31
CA PRO A 49 -3.17 -0.53 -25.45
C PRO A 49 -1.89 0.29 -25.17
N ILE A 50 -1.09 -0.15 -24.18
CA ILE A 50 0.23 0.45 -23.95
C ILE A 50 1.16 0.04 -25.09
N ALA A 51 1.80 1.03 -25.72
CA ALA A 51 2.65 0.83 -26.87
C ALA A 51 3.96 0.08 -26.56
N GLU A 52 4.48 0.19 -25.33
CA GLU A 52 5.75 -0.44 -24.92
C GLU A 52 5.61 -1.35 -23.69
N VAL A 53 6.00 -2.62 -23.84
CA VAL A 53 6.01 -3.61 -22.73
C VAL A 53 6.90 -3.16 -21.58
N SER A 54 8.02 -2.48 -21.88
CA SER A 54 8.93 -1.90 -20.88
C SER A 54 8.26 -0.86 -20.00
N GLU A 55 7.40 -0.02 -20.58
CA GLU A 55 6.66 1.01 -19.84
C GLU A 55 5.66 0.37 -18.88
N ARG A 56 4.93 -0.65 -19.36
CA ARG A 56 4.01 -1.43 -18.51
C ARG A 56 4.73 -2.06 -17.32
N HIS A 57 5.91 -2.66 -17.52
CA HIS A 57 6.67 -3.23 -16.41
C HIS A 57 7.04 -2.20 -15.34
N ARG A 58 7.51 -1.01 -15.76
CA ARG A 58 7.85 0.07 -14.82
C ARG A 58 6.61 0.57 -14.06
N LEU A 59 5.48 0.72 -14.75
CA LEU A 59 4.23 1.14 -14.13
C LEU A 59 3.73 0.11 -13.13
N ASN A 60 3.80 -1.18 -13.43
CA ASN A 60 3.42 -2.25 -12.51
C ASN A 60 4.35 -2.32 -11.29
N GLU A 61 5.66 -2.12 -11.49
CA GLU A 61 6.63 -2.06 -10.38
C GLU A 61 6.28 -0.90 -9.43
N ILE A 62 6.06 0.30 -9.96
CA ILE A 62 5.68 1.45 -9.15
C ILE A 62 4.30 1.25 -8.53
N ALA A 63 3.30 0.74 -9.25
CA ALA A 63 1.95 0.53 -8.72
C ALA A 63 1.91 -0.54 -7.61
N SER A 64 2.84 -1.51 -7.62
CA SER A 64 2.88 -2.58 -6.62
C SER A 64 3.03 -2.05 -5.19
N ILE A 65 3.74 -0.93 -4.99
CA ILE A 65 3.86 -0.31 -3.66
C ILE A 65 2.57 0.31 -3.17
N GLY A 66 1.68 0.72 -4.08
CA GLY A 66 0.36 1.23 -3.73
C GLY A 66 -0.48 0.16 -3.03
N TYR A 67 -0.25 -1.12 -3.35
CA TYR A 67 -0.87 -2.22 -2.62
C TYR A 67 -0.32 -2.35 -1.20
N ASP A 68 1.00 -2.26 -1.02
CA ASP A 68 1.59 -2.29 0.31
C ASP A 68 1.08 -1.12 1.16
N TYR A 69 0.98 0.09 0.58
CA TYR A 69 0.38 1.25 1.24
C TYR A 69 -1.08 0.98 1.62
N TYR A 70 -1.90 0.49 0.69
CA TYR A 70 -3.31 0.16 0.92
C TYR A 70 -3.50 -0.81 2.10
N VAL A 71 -2.72 -1.88 2.16
CA VAL A 71 -2.82 -2.87 3.26
C VAL A 71 -2.42 -2.26 4.60
N LEU A 72 -1.35 -1.46 4.61
CA LEU A 72 -0.86 -0.81 5.83
C LEU A 72 -1.83 0.25 6.34
N GLU A 73 -2.40 1.07 5.45
CA GLU A 73 -3.40 2.09 5.78
C GLU A 73 -4.66 1.45 6.37
N ARG A 74 -5.19 0.41 5.72
CA ARG A 74 -6.35 -0.33 6.22
C ARG A 74 -6.14 -0.92 7.62
N PHE A 75 -4.94 -1.45 7.89
CA PHE A 75 -4.63 -1.94 9.23
C PHE A 75 -4.66 -0.81 10.27
N VAL A 76 -4.11 0.36 9.93
CA VAL A 76 -4.12 1.53 10.83
C VAL A 76 -5.55 1.98 11.13
N GLU A 77 -6.41 2.03 10.11
CA GLU A 77 -7.84 2.37 10.27
C GLU A 77 -8.57 1.36 11.17
N GLU A 78 -8.41 0.07 10.90
CA GLU A 78 -9.07 -1.01 11.67
C GLU A 78 -8.68 -0.99 13.16
N GLU A 79 -7.41 -0.71 13.48
CA GLU A 79 -6.95 -0.58 14.86
C GLU A 79 -7.44 0.70 15.55
N HIS A 80 -7.59 1.80 14.82
CA HIS A 80 -8.16 3.05 15.37
C HIS A 80 -9.66 2.92 15.63
N ASP A 81 -10.41 2.32 14.70
CA ASP A 81 -11.83 2.07 14.85
C ASP A 81 -12.11 1.10 16.02
N SER A 82 -11.30 0.05 16.15
CA SER A 82 -11.38 -0.90 17.28
C SER A 82 -11.11 -0.23 18.63
N ALA A 83 -10.25 0.80 18.67
CA ALA A 83 -10.00 1.57 19.89
C ALA A 83 -11.18 2.50 20.25
N PHE A 84 -11.89 3.03 19.25
CA PHE A 84 -13.05 3.89 19.45
C PHE A 84 -14.26 3.10 19.94
N THR A 85 -14.53 1.93 19.35
CA THR A 85 -15.63 1.04 19.76
C THR A 85 -15.46 0.51 21.18
N ALA A 86 -14.21 0.19 21.58
CA ALA A 86 -13.89 -0.26 22.94
C ALA A 86 -14.17 0.80 24.05
N LEU A 87 -14.29 2.09 23.70
CA LEU A 87 -14.63 3.17 24.63
C LEU A 87 -16.16 3.35 24.81
N GLY A 88 -16.95 2.86 23.85
CA GLY A 88 -18.40 3.11 23.77
C GLY A 88 -19.28 2.03 24.40
N ASP A 89 -18.88 0.76 24.33
CA ASP A 89 -19.71 -0.36 24.81
C ASP A 89 -18.92 -1.40 25.64
N PRO A 90 -19.28 -1.64 26.92
CA PRO A 90 -18.56 -2.56 27.81
C PRO A 90 -18.85 -4.06 27.56
N LYS A 91 -19.61 -4.41 26.52
CA LYS A 91 -20.01 -5.81 26.23
C LYS A 91 -19.09 -6.55 25.26
N ASP A 92 -18.24 -5.85 24.50
CA ASP A 92 -17.28 -6.44 23.55
C ASP A 92 -15.86 -6.58 24.14
N ALA A 93 -15.78 -6.90 25.43
CA ALA A 93 -14.52 -7.08 26.17
C ALA A 93 -13.63 -8.24 25.67
N THR A 94 -14.08 -9.02 24.67
CA THR A 94 -13.27 -10.09 24.06
C THR A 94 -12.37 -9.60 22.93
N ASN A 95 -12.53 -8.35 22.46
CA ASN A 95 -11.72 -7.78 21.39
C ASN A 95 -11.03 -6.49 21.85
N THR A 96 -10.46 -6.50 23.06
CA THR A 96 -9.63 -5.37 23.51
C THR A 96 -8.41 -5.26 22.58
N PRO A 97 -8.27 -4.15 21.82
CA PRO A 97 -7.11 -3.98 20.95
C PRO A 97 -5.86 -3.94 21.83
N SER A 98 -4.90 -4.82 21.57
CA SER A 98 -3.67 -4.86 22.36
C SER A 98 -2.96 -3.50 22.27
N LEU A 99 -2.52 -2.95 23.40
CA LEU A 99 -1.85 -1.64 23.45
C LEU A 99 -0.64 -1.58 22.51
N TYR A 100 0.07 -2.71 22.33
CA TYR A 100 1.18 -2.84 21.41
C TYR A 100 0.78 -2.74 19.94
N ARG A 101 -0.32 -3.38 19.50
CA ARG A 101 -0.83 -3.23 18.12
C ARG A 101 -1.26 -1.79 17.83
N ARG A 102 -1.84 -1.11 18.81
CA ARG A 102 -2.17 0.31 18.69
C ARG A 102 -0.92 1.20 18.58
N ALA A 103 0.08 1.00 19.43
CA ALA A 103 1.34 1.74 19.35
C ALA A 103 2.04 1.51 18.00
N LEU A 104 1.98 0.28 17.48
CA LEU A 104 2.47 -0.07 16.15
C LEU A 104 1.68 0.66 15.06
N ALA A 105 0.34 0.68 15.13
CA ALA A 105 -0.51 1.39 14.18
C ALA A 105 -0.21 2.90 14.15
N THR A 106 -0.02 3.54 15.32
CA THR A 106 0.38 4.96 15.38
C THR A 106 1.76 5.19 14.75
N GLY A 107 2.74 4.34 15.05
CA GLY A 107 4.07 4.45 14.42
C GLY A 107 4.02 4.25 12.90
N LEU A 108 3.19 3.32 12.44
CA LEU A 108 2.98 3.06 11.02
C LEU A 108 2.30 4.25 10.34
N GLN A 109 1.31 4.87 10.98
CA GLN A 109 0.63 6.06 10.48
C GLN A 109 1.60 7.22 10.23
N GLU A 110 2.59 7.44 11.10
CA GLU A 110 3.61 8.46 10.88
C GLU A 110 4.47 8.20 9.63
N VAL A 111 4.81 6.93 9.38
CA VAL A 111 5.56 6.52 8.18
C VAL A 111 4.71 6.68 6.94
N LEU A 112 3.45 6.25 6.98
CA LEU A 112 2.50 6.42 5.88
C LEU A 112 2.28 7.90 5.56
N HIS A 113 2.18 8.77 6.57
CA HIS A 113 2.04 10.21 6.34
C HIS A 113 3.24 10.82 5.62
N LYS A 114 4.46 10.37 5.91
CA LYS A 114 5.68 10.78 5.19
C LYS A 114 5.63 10.34 3.73
N TYR A 115 5.16 9.12 3.48
CA TYR A 115 4.95 8.60 2.13
C TYR A 115 3.91 9.42 1.36
N SER A 116 2.72 9.64 1.92
CA SER A 116 1.65 10.41 1.26
C SER A 116 2.09 11.84 0.98
N THR A 117 2.86 12.46 1.90
CA THR A 117 3.48 13.76 1.66
C THR A 117 4.46 13.74 0.49
N ALA A 118 5.24 12.67 0.33
CA ALA A 118 6.14 12.52 -0.82
C ALA A 118 5.36 12.38 -2.14
N VAL A 119 4.26 11.62 -2.15
CA VAL A 119 3.37 11.49 -3.32
C VAL A 119 2.74 12.84 -3.68
N LEU A 120 2.26 13.59 -2.69
CA LEU A 120 1.69 14.94 -2.90
C LEU A 120 2.74 15.94 -3.43
N ARG A 121 4.01 15.82 -3.04
CA ARG A 121 5.08 16.64 -3.63
C ARG A 121 5.27 16.34 -5.11
N VAL A 122 5.24 15.05 -5.47
CA VAL A 122 5.30 14.64 -6.88
C VAL A 122 4.11 15.20 -7.66
N GLU A 123 2.90 15.15 -7.09
CA GLU A 123 1.71 15.77 -7.70
C GLU A 123 1.89 17.28 -7.91
N GLN A 124 2.37 18.00 -6.89
CA GLN A 124 2.62 19.44 -7.00
C GLN A 124 3.65 19.77 -8.09
N GLU A 125 4.68 18.94 -8.27
CA GLU A 125 5.65 19.12 -9.36
C GLU A 125 5.00 18.94 -10.74
N ILE A 126 4.11 17.96 -10.89
CA ILE A 126 3.36 17.72 -12.14
C ILE A 126 2.45 18.91 -12.46
N LEU A 127 1.78 19.46 -11.46
CA LEU A 127 0.88 20.61 -11.63
C LEU A 127 1.63 21.91 -11.95
N ARG A 128 2.89 22.06 -11.49
CA ARG A 128 3.70 23.26 -11.72
C ARG A 128 4.29 23.34 -13.12
N ASP A 129 4.46 22.22 -13.81
CA ASP A 129 5.03 22.19 -15.16
C ASP A 129 4.07 21.53 -16.18
N PRO A 130 2.95 22.21 -16.52
CA PRO A 130 1.97 21.69 -17.48
C PRO A 130 2.47 21.76 -18.94
N GLY A 131 3.64 22.35 -19.20
CA GLY A 131 4.19 22.58 -20.54
C GLY A 131 5.37 21.69 -20.92
N ALA A 132 6.00 21.01 -19.97
CA ALA A 132 7.02 20.01 -20.25
C ALA A 132 6.39 18.73 -20.83
N PRO A 133 7.09 18.02 -21.74
CA PRO A 133 6.65 16.71 -22.18
C PRO A 133 6.56 15.81 -20.95
N SER A 134 5.33 15.41 -20.59
CA SER A 134 4.97 14.40 -19.58
C SER A 134 6.11 14.04 -18.61
N MET A 135 6.05 14.52 -17.35
CA MET A 135 7.06 14.22 -16.33
C MET A 135 7.53 12.75 -16.43
N PRO A 136 8.84 12.50 -16.60
CA PRO A 136 9.32 11.15 -16.82
C PRO A 136 9.08 10.29 -15.59
N LEU A 137 8.56 9.06 -15.79
CA LEU A 137 8.32 8.08 -14.73
C LEU A 137 9.54 7.86 -13.83
N SER A 138 10.75 7.98 -14.40
CA SER A 138 12.02 7.89 -13.67
C SER A 138 12.12 8.89 -12.52
N ARG A 139 11.51 10.07 -12.63
CA ARG A 139 11.53 11.09 -11.57
C ARG A 139 10.58 10.73 -10.44
N VAL A 140 9.40 10.20 -10.75
CA VAL A 140 8.47 9.64 -9.75
C VAL A 140 9.16 8.50 -8.99
N GLN A 141 9.82 7.61 -9.73
CA GLN A 141 10.55 6.47 -9.17
C GLN A 141 11.71 6.90 -8.26
N TYR A 142 12.42 7.98 -8.63
CA TYR A 142 13.48 8.57 -7.80
C TYR A 142 12.93 9.11 -6.47
N HIS A 143 11.84 9.87 -6.49
CA HIS A 143 11.24 10.43 -5.26
C HIS A 143 10.68 9.36 -4.32
N LEU A 144 10.24 8.23 -4.86
CA LEU A 144 9.65 7.13 -4.11
C LEU A 144 10.64 6.00 -3.82
N HIS A 145 11.91 6.15 -4.21
CA HIS A 145 12.89 5.07 -4.14
C HIS A 145 13.08 4.50 -2.72
N ASP A 146 13.18 5.38 -1.73
CA ASP A 146 13.34 4.97 -0.33
C ASP A 146 12.13 4.16 0.16
N PHE A 147 10.94 4.52 -0.32
CA PHE A 147 9.69 3.89 0.04
C PHE A 147 9.49 2.55 -0.67
N LEU A 148 10.01 2.40 -1.91
CA LEU A 148 10.02 1.14 -2.67
C LEU A 148 10.65 -0.02 -1.90
N VAL A 149 11.58 0.25 -1.00
CA VAL A 149 12.21 -0.76 -0.14
C VAL A 149 11.51 -0.86 1.21
N LEU A 150 11.13 0.28 1.79
CA LEU A 150 10.58 0.36 3.14
C LEU A 150 9.19 -0.27 3.26
N LEU A 151 8.25 0.06 2.36
CA LEU A 151 6.87 -0.40 2.45
C LEU A 151 6.74 -1.92 2.34
N PRO A 152 7.42 -2.59 1.38
CA PRO A 152 7.35 -4.05 1.31
C PRO A 152 7.87 -4.74 2.57
N ALA A 153 8.92 -4.21 3.20
CA ALA A 153 9.47 -4.73 4.45
C ALA A 153 8.51 -4.53 5.63
N LEU A 154 7.85 -3.37 5.72
CA LEU A 154 6.84 -3.10 6.73
C LEU A 154 5.61 -4.00 6.59
N HIS A 155 5.14 -4.23 5.37
CA HIS A 155 4.05 -5.17 5.13
C HIS A 155 4.46 -6.61 5.49
N GLN A 156 5.69 -7.05 5.20
CA GLN A 156 6.16 -8.35 5.68
C GLN A 156 6.17 -8.43 7.21
N LEU A 157 6.70 -7.41 7.90
CA LEU A 157 6.68 -7.35 9.35
C LEU A 157 5.26 -7.42 9.90
N LEU A 158 4.32 -6.71 9.29
CA LEU A 158 2.90 -6.76 9.66
C LEU A 158 2.32 -8.17 9.49
N ARG A 159 2.63 -8.84 8.38
CA ARG A 159 2.24 -10.24 8.14
C ARG A 159 2.82 -11.18 9.21
N GLU A 160 4.08 -11.01 9.59
CA GLU A 160 4.72 -11.80 10.64
C GLU A 160 4.11 -11.54 12.02
N VAL A 161 3.81 -10.29 12.36
CA VAL A 161 3.18 -9.93 13.64
C VAL A 161 1.74 -10.47 13.72
N LEU A 162 0.98 -10.41 12.64
CA LEU A 162 -0.39 -10.92 12.58
C LEU A 162 -0.44 -12.45 12.52
N GLY A 163 0.48 -13.08 11.79
CA GLY A 163 0.55 -14.55 11.66
C GLY A 163 1.22 -15.24 12.85
N GLY A 164 2.19 -14.59 13.48
CA GLY A 164 2.91 -15.07 14.64
C GLY A 164 2.14 -14.94 15.95
N GLY A 165 1.06 -14.15 15.95
CA GLY A 165 0.22 -13.92 17.12
C GLY A 165 1.03 -13.34 18.28
N LEU A 166 1.01 -12.02 18.43
CA LEU A 166 1.20 -11.41 19.75
C LEU A 166 0.08 -11.94 20.68
N ARG A 167 0.29 -13.14 21.25
CA ARG A 167 -0.51 -13.71 22.33
C ARG A 167 -0.09 -13.11 23.67
#